data_AF-A0A0F9DV66-F1
#
_entry.id   AF-A0A0F9DV66-F1
#
_cell.length_a   1.000
_cell.length_b   1.000
_cell.length_c   1.000
_cell.angle_alpha   90.00
_cell.angle_beta   90.00
_cell.angle_gamma   90.00
#
_symmetry.space_group_name_H-M   'P 1'
#
loop_
_entity.id
_entity.type
_entity.pdbx_description
1 polymer ?
#
loop_
_entity_poly.entity_id
_entity_poly.type
_entity_poly.pdbx_seq_one_letter_code
_entity_poly.pdbx_strand_id
1 'polypeptide(L)'
;VIRRLCATAGRDEQTLRAGADALDAQSFQAGDLAFDLKPFPLVTVRIIWHAPDEEFGSSATMLLPKNIESFFCSEDIVVLSEQMISRLSGKPF
;
A
#
# COMPACT_ATOMS: atom_id res chain seq x y z
N VAL A 1 -7.35 7.01 2.98
CA VAL A 1 -6.87 5.72 2.41
C VAL A 1 -6.00 4.92 3.39
N ILE A 2 -4.84 5.43 3.84
CA ILE A 2 -3.91 4.70 4.74
C ILE A 2 -4.54 4.19 6.03
N ARG A 3 -5.35 4.99 6.72
CA ARG A 3 -6.02 4.55 7.96
C ARG A 3 -6.82 3.25 7.76
N ARG A 4 -7.41 3.06 6.57
CA ARG A 4 -8.14 1.83 6.22
C ARG A 4 -7.19 0.64 6.10
N LEU A 5 -6.01 0.82 5.50
CA LEU A 5 -4.99 -0.22 5.41
C LEU A 5 -4.61 -0.72 6.81
N CYS A 6 -4.24 0.20 7.71
CA CYS A 6 -3.84 -0.15 9.08
C CYS A 6 -4.97 -0.80 9.90
N ALA A 7 -6.23 -0.50 9.58
CA ALA A 7 -7.40 -1.13 10.20
C ALA A 7 -7.79 -2.49 9.57
N THR A 8 -7.24 -2.84 8.40
CA THR A 8 -7.53 -4.09 7.68
C THR A 8 -6.28 -4.96 7.55
N ALA A 9 -5.66 -5.00 6.36
CA ALA A 9 -4.53 -5.87 6.08
C ALA A 9 -3.25 -5.45 6.81
N GLY A 10 -3.07 -4.15 7.05
CA GLY A 10 -1.94 -3.56 7.76
C GLY A 10 -2.10 -3.51 9.28
N ARG A 11 -3.02 -4.30 9.85
CA ARG A 11 -3.17 -4.44 11.31
C ARG A 11 -2.00 -5.20 11.94
N ASP A 12 -1.44 -6.16 11.19
CA ASP A 12 -0.32 -7.00 11.59
C ASP A 12 0.52 -7.34 10.35
N GLU A 13 1.79 -7.63 10.56
CA GLU A 13 2.75 -7.88 9.47
C GLU A 13 2.35 -9.09 8.62
N GLN A 14 1.86 -10.16 9.25
CA GLN A 14 1.54 -11.41 8.58
C GLN A 14 0.44 -11.23 7.53
N THR A 15 -0.65 -10.55 7.90
CA THR A 15 -1.77 -10.28 6.99
C THR A 15 -1.35 -9.35 5.86
N LEU A 16 -0.54 -8.33 6.16
CA LEU A 16 -0.07 -7.39 5.16
C LEU A 16 0.87 -8.06 4.15
N ARG A 17 1.78 -8.91 4.63
CA ARG A 17 2.70 -9.69 3.81
C ARG A 17 1.94 -10.65 2.90
N ALA A 18 0.96 -11.38 3.44
CA ALA A 18 0.12 -12.26 2.62
C ALA A 18 -0.63 -11.51 1.51
N GLY A 19 -1.15 -10.32 1.80
CA GLY A 19 -1.78 -9.46 0.80
C GLY A 19 -0.81 -8.93 -0.26
N ALA A 20 0.42 -8.61 0.14
CA ALA A 20 1.48 -8.18 -0.78
C ALA A 20 1.93 -9.33 -1.70
N ASP A 21 2.16 -10.52 -1.13
CA ASP A 21 2.55 -11.72 -1.86
C ASP A 21 1.48 -12.14 -2.88
N ALA A 22 0.20 -12.05 -2.50
CA ALA A 22 -0.93 -12.33 -3.40
C ALA A 22 -1.04 -11.36 -4.59
N LEU A 23 -0.33 -10.23 -4.55
CA LEU A 23 -0.27 -9.23 -5.61
C LEU A 23 1.09 -9.20 -6.32
N ASP A 24 1.93 -10.23 -6.12
CA ASP A 24 3.29 -10.32 -6.65
C ASP A 24 4.13 -9.05 -6.35
N ALA A 25 3.93 -8.48 -5.14
CA ALA A 25 4.62 -7.27 -4.73
C ALA A 25 6.13 -7.52 -4.58
N GLN A 26 6.92 -6.53 -4.95
CA GLN A 26 8.38 -6.62 -4.83
C GLN A 26 8.81 -6.06 -3.46
N SER A 27 9.43 -6.88 -2.62
CA SER A 27 9.90 -6.44 -1.31
C SER A 27 10.98 -5.35 -1.41
N PHE A 28 10.96 -4.41 -0.48
CA PHE A 28 11.93 -3.32 -0.36
C PHE A 28 12.38 -3.16 1.09
N GLN A 29 13.62 -2.71 1.32
CA GLN A 29 14.12 -2.47 2.68
C GLN A 29 13.82 -1.03 3.11
N ALA A 30 12.71 -0.83 3.81
CA ALA A 30 12.35 0.42 4.50
C ALA A 30 11.27 0.14 5.55
N GLY A 31 11.28 0.88 6.67
CA GLY A 31 10.36 0.62 7.79
C GLY A 31 10.52 -0.79 8.34
N ASP A 32 9.43 -1.32 8.91
CA ASP A 32 9.36 -2.73 9.35
C ASP A 32 8.95 -3.66 8.20
N LEU A 33 8.11 -3.15 7.29
CA LEU A 33 7.76 -3.82 6.04
C LEU A 33 7.60 -2.81 4.92
N ALA A 34 8.27 -3.02 3.78
CA ALA A 34 8.01 -2.23 2.58
C ALA A 34 7.97 -3.09 1.33
N PHE A 35 7.14 -2.67 0.37
CA PHE A 35 6.99 -3.34 -0.91
C PHE A 35 6.49 -2.40 -2.00
N ASP A 36 6.86 -2.71 -3.23
CA ASP A 36 6.44 -2.04 -4.45
C ASP A 36 5.36 -2.85 -5.15
N LEU A 37 4.27 -2.16 -5.51
CA LEU A 37 3.18 -2.67 -6.31
C LEU A 37 3.17 -1.97 -7.67
N LYS A 38 2.87 -2.72 -8.72
CA LYS A 38 2.79 -2.20 -10.11
C LYS A 38 1.37 -2.37 -10.65
N PRO A 39 0.42 -1.50 -10.25
CA PRO A 39 -0.93 -1.53 -10.80
C PRO A 39 -0.97 -1.33 -12.32
N PHE A 40 0.03 -0.63 -12.86
CA PHE A 40 0.22 -0.44 -14.30
C PHE A 40 1.72 -0.55 -14.64
N PRO A 41 2.08 -0.84 -15.90
CA PRO A 41 3.48 -1.04 -16.29
C PRO A 41 4.43 0.13 -15.96
N LEU A 42 3.94 1.37 -16.00
CA LEU A 42 4.72 2.58 -15.77
C LEU A 42 4.48 3.22 -14.40
N VAL A 43 3.66 2.61 -13.56
CA VAL A 43 3.23 3.17 -12.28
C VAL A 43 3.66 2.23 -11.17
N THR A 44 4.66 2.65 -10.41
CA THR A 44 5.12 1.94 -9.20
C THR A 44 4.63 2.68 -7.98
N VAL A 45 3.86 2.00 -7.14
CA VAL A 45 3.39 2.51 -5.85
C VAL A 45 4.13 1.77 -4.75
N ARG A 46 4.79 2.51 -3.86
CA ARG A 46 5.47 1.92 -2.70
C ARG A 46 4.61 2.06 -1.46
N ILE A 47 4.51 0.99 -0.69
CA ILE A 47 3.99 1.02 0.67
C ILE A 47 5.15 0.82 1.62
N ILE A 48 5.27 1.69 2.61
CA ILE A 48 6.17 1.55 3.76
C ILE A 48 5.29 1.46 4.98
N TRP A 49 5.37 0.37 5.73
CA TRP A 49 4.58 0.09 6.91
C TRP A 49 5.47 0.03 8.15
N HIS A 50 4.92 0.54 9.25
CA HIS A 50 5.53 0.52 10.57
C HIS A 50 4.64 -0.27 11.51
N ALA A 51 5.27 -1.19 12.25
CA ALA A 51 4.60 -2.00 13.25
C ALA A 51 4.02 -1.12 14.37
N PRO A 52 2.92 -1.54 15.01
CA PRO A 52 2.49 -0.89 16.24
C PRO A 52 3.55 -1.07 17.33
N ASP A 53 3.67 -0.09 18.21
CA ASP A 53 4.49 -0.15 19.41
C ASP A 53 3.62 0.06 20.67
N GLU A 54 4.25 0.28 21.82
CA GLU A 54 3.54 0.47 23.10
C GLU A 54 2.71 1.76 23.14
N GLU A 55 3.04 2.77 22.34
CA GLU A 55 2.45 4.11 22.36
C GLU A 55 1.56 4.39 21.13
N PHE A 56 1.86 3.76 19.98
CA PHE A 56 1.26 4.05 18.69
C PHE A 56 0.75 2.79 17.99
N GLY A 57 -0.43 2.91 17.37
CA GLY A 57 -0.94 1.88 16.45
C GLY A 57 -0.12 1.80 15.16
N SER A 58 -0.36 0.76 14.37
CA SER A 58 0.34 0.59 13.09
C SER A 58 0.11 1.77 12.15
N SER A 59 1.14 2.11 11.38
CA SER A 59 1.09 3.22 10.44
C SER A 59 1.69 2.82 9.09
N ALA A 60 1.34 3.57 8.04
CA ALA A 60 1.92 3.33 6.73
C ALA A 60 2.00 4.61 5.91
N THR A 61 2.94 4.62 4.97
CA THR A 61 3.09 5.67 3.96
C THR A 61 2.97 5.05 2.58
N MET A 62 2.16 5.66 1.72
CA MET A 62 2.08 5.33 0.30
C MET A 62 2.85 6.37 -0.48
N LEU A 63 3.88 5.95 -1.22
CA LEU A 63 4.64 6.81 -2.10
C LEU A 63 4.18 6.58 -3.54
N LEU A 64 3.80 7.67 -4.18
CA LEU A 64 3.45 7.72 -5.59
C LEU A 64 4.68 8.18 -6.40
N PRO A 65 4.79 7.78 -7.67
CA PRO A 65 5.88 8.25 -8.51
C PRO A 65 5.75 9.76 -8.72
N LYS A 66 6.88 10.47 -8.78
CA LYS A 66 6.91 11.94 -8.89
C LYS A 66 6.11 12.48 -10.08
N ASN A 67 5.96 11.69 -11.14
CA ASN A 67 5.25 12.03 -12.36
C ASN A 67 3.82 11.45 -12.43
N ILE A 68 3.21 11.05 -11.30
CA ILE A 68 1.88 10.45 -11.29
C ILE A 68 0.80 11.33 -11.97
N GLU A 69 0.90 12.65 -11.79
CA GLU A 69 -0.03 13.63 -12.37
C GLU A 69 0.13 13.79 -13.89
N SER A 70 1.20 13.24 -14.49
CA SER A 70 1.33 13.13 -15.94
C SER A 70 0.48 12.00 -16.53
N PHE A 71 -0.01 11.08 -15.68
CA PHE A 71 -0.82 9.92 -16.10
C PHE A 71 -2.27 10.03 -15.66
N PHE A 72 -2.53 10.63 -14.50
CA PHE A 72 -3.84 10.62 -13.83
C PHE A 72 -4.19 11.99 -13.26
N CYS A 73 -5.48 12.35 -13.26
CA CYS A 73 -5.96 13.47 -12.48
C CYS A 73 -6.01 13.13 -10.97
N SER A 74 -6.28 14.12 -10.12
CA SER A 74 -6.30 13.93 -8.68
C SER A 74 -7.36 12.90 -8.24
N GLU A 75 -8.54 12.89 -8.86
CA GLU A 75 -9.60 11.93 -8.58
C GLU A 75 -9.15 10.48 -8.89
N ASP A 76 -8.53 10.28 -10.05
CA ASP A 76 -8.00 8.97 -10.45
C ASP A 76 -6.89 8.49 -9.50
N ILE A 77 -6.04 9.39 -9.00
CA ILE A 77 -5.01 9.06 -8.00
C ILE A 77 -5.65 8.58 -6.70
N VAL A 78 -6.73 9.22 -6.26
CA VAL A 78 -7.49 8.81 -5.07
C VAL A 78 -8.11 7.43 -5.29
N VAL A 79 -8.78 7.21 -6.44
CA VAL A 79 -9.39 5.93 -6.79
C VAL A 79 -8.32 4.82 -6.85
N LEU A 80 -7.20 5.07 -7.52
CA LEU A 80 -6.07 4.14 -7.57
C LEU A 80 -5.63 3.76 -6.16
N SER A 81 -5.39 4.75 -5.31
CA SER A 81 -4.94 4.54 -3.93
C SER A 81 -5.94 3.68 -3.15
N GLU A 82 -7.24 3.93 -3.31
CA GLU A 82 -8.27 3.13 -2.65
C GLU A 82 -8.32 1.69 -3.15
N GLN A 83 -8.27 1.50 -4.46
CA GLN A 83 -8.28 0.18 -5.08
C GLN A 83 -7.07 -0.65 -4.62
N MET A 84 -5.89 -0.03 -4.54
CA MET A 84 -4.69 -0.69 -4.01
C MET A 84 -4.91 -1.24 -2.59
N ILE A 85 -5.50 -0.43 -1.69
CA ILE A 85 -5.77 -0.89 -0.31
C ILE A 85 -6.85 -1.99 -0.27
N SER A 86 -7.89 -1.87 -1.10
CA SER A 86 -8.94 -2.89 -1.19
C SER A 86 -8.36 -4.24 -1.65
N ARG A 87 -7.47 -4.21 -2.65
CA ARG A 87 -6.77 -5.40 -3.17
C ARG A 87 -5.85 -6.03 -2.14
N LEU A 88 -5.06 -5.22 -1.41
CA LEU A 88 -4.24 -5.71 -0.30
C LEU A 88 -5.08 -6.35 0.83
N SER A 89 -6.33 -5.92 0.97
CA SER A 89 -7.28 -6.49 1.94
C SER A 89 -8.04 -7.72 1.40
N GLY A 90 -7.68 -8.24 0.23
CA GLY A 90 -8.31 -9.41 -0.38
C GLY A 90 -9.72 -9.15 -0.93
N LYS A 91 -10.16 -7.89 -1.08
CA LYS A 91 -11.48 -7.58 -1.62
C LYS A 91 -11.49 -7.63 -3.17
N PRO A 92 -12.50 -8.25 -3.79
CA PRO A 92 -12.70 -8.19 -5.24
C PRO A 92 -13.20 -6.80 -5.69
N PHE A 93 -13.19 -6.56 -7.01
CA PHE A 93 -13.71 -5.34 -7.66
C PHE A 93 -15.22 -5.20 -7.50
#